data_AF-A0A7S2PBN8-F1
#
_entry.id   AF-A0A7S2PBN8-F1
#
_cell.length_a   1.000
_cell.length_b   1.000
_cell.length_c   1.000
_cell.angle_alpha   90.00
_cell.angle_beta   90.00
_cell.angle_gamma   90.00
#
_symmetry.space_group_name_H-M   'P 1'
#
loop_
_entity.id
_entity.type
_entity.pdbx_description
1 polymer ?
#
loop_
_entity_poly.entity_id
_entity_poly.type
_entity_poly.pdbx_seq_one_letter_code
_entity_poly.pdbx_strand_id
1 'polypeptide(L)'
;ELMKYRDDNGHCNVPRSHSSLGVWVNNQRVAFKKHVAGKVSSMTLHRVSILNHIGFVWDASDKIGVQRNDEGWMRMFEELMEYKERHGDCLVPNMYEGNPVLGMWVSTQRKDYHGTRTGITTRMTEER
;
A
#
# COMPACT_ATOMS: atom_id res chain seq x y z
N GLU A 1 16.33 17.12 2.38
CA GLU A 1 15.27 18.16 2.33
C GLU A 1 13.98 17.73 3.04
N LEU A 2 13.35 16.60 2.68
CA LEU A 2 12.13 16.15 3.37
C LEU A 2 12.35 15.86 4.88
N MET A 3 13.45 15.21 5.26
CA MET A 3 13.78 14.97 6.67
C MET A 3 13.95 16.28 7.44
N LYS A 4 14.66 17.26 6.87
CA LYS A 4 14.79 18.60 7.45
C LYS A 4 13.42 19.28 7.62
N TYR A 5 12.56 19.21 6.61
CA TYR A 5 11.20 19.75 6.70
C TYR A 5 10.42 19.08 7.84
N ARG A 6 10.54 17.75 8.00
CA ARG A 6 9.93 17.01 9.12
C ARG A 6 10.48 17.49 10.46
N ASP A 7 11.78 17.66 10.59
CA ASP A 7 12.40 18.11 11.85
C ASP A 7 11.90 19.52 12.23
N ASP A 8 11.72 20.41 11.23
CA ASP A 8 11.24 21.77 11.43
C ASP A 8 9.72 21.87 11.70
N ASN A 9 8.91 20.96 11.14
CA ASN A 9 7.43 21.06 11.15
C ASN A 9 6.73 19.92 11.93
N GLY A 10 7.47 18.93 12.42
CA GLY A 10 6.95 17.74 13.07
C GLY A 10 6.26 16.72 12.12
N HIS A 11 6.20 17.00 10.81
CA HIS A 11 5.51 16.14 9.85
C HIS A 11 6.06 16.24 8.41
N CYS A 12 5.82 15.21 7.60
CA CYS A 12 6.19 15.17 6.18
C CYS A 12 5.11 15.77 5.24
N ASN A 13 4.06 16.40 5.76
CA ASN A 13 2.99 16.97 4.92
C ASN A 13 3.43 18.33 4.32
N VAL A 14 4.14 18.26 3.20
CA VAL A 14 4.63 19.43 2.46
C VAL A 14 3.53 19.93 1.51
N PRO A 15 3.08 21.19 1.62
CA PRO A 15 2.14 21.78 0.67
C PRO A 15 2.70 21.78 -0.76
N ARG A 16 1.84 21.58 -1.77
CA ARG A 16 2.27 21.61 -3.19
C ARG A 16 2.94 22.93 -3.59
N SER A 17 2.55 24.04 -2.96
CA SER A 17 3.14 25.37 -3.18
C SER A 17 4.53 25.54 -2.57
N HIS A 18 4.98 24.61 -1.72
CA HIS A 18 6.28 24.69 -1.08
C HIS A 18 7.38 24.22 -2.04
N SER A 19 7.91 25.15 -2.83
CA SER A 19 9.11 24.97 -3.66
C SER A 19 9.12 23.69 -4.52
N SER A 20 10.31 23.23 -4.93
CA SER A 20 10.51 21.96 -5.62
C SER A 20 10.14 20.75 -4.76
N LEU A 21 10.24 20.88 -3.43
CA LEU A 21 9.98 19.79 -2.49
C LEU A 21 8.49 19.41 -2.48
N GLY A 22 7.58 20.37 -2.50
CA GLY A 22 6.13 20.16 -2.55
C GLY A 22 5.68 19.52 -3.86
N VAL A 23 6.31 19.89 -4.98
CA VAL A 23 6.11 19.22 -6.27
C VAL A 23 6.59 17.77 -6.19
N TRP A 24 7.76 17.54 -5.61
CA TRP A 24 8.31 16.19 -5.45
C TRP A 24 7.44 15.30 -4.55
N VAL A 25 6.96 15.81 -3.41
CA VAL A 25 6.04 15.10 -2.51
C VAL A 25 4.75 14.70 -3.25
N ASN A 26 4.16 15.63 -4.00
CA ASN A 26 2.98 15.36 -4.80
C ASN A 26 3.23 14.26 -5.86
N ASN A 27 4.39 14.29 -6.52
CA ASN A 27 4.77 13.26 -7.49
C ASN A 27 4.87 11.87 -6.85
N GLN A 28 5.40 11.78 -5.61
CA GLN A 28 5.43 10.51 -4.88
C GLN A 28 4.01 10.00 -4.62
N ARG A 29 3.10 10.86 -4.13
CA ARG A 29 1.69 10.49 -3.87
C ARG A 29 0.99 9.98 -5.13
N VAL A 30 1.17 10.67 -6.27
CA VAL A 30 0.59 10.25 -7.56
C VAL A 30 1.17 8.92 -8.03
N ALA A 31 2.49 8.73 -7.92
CA ALA A 31 3.14 7.50 -8.32
C ALA A 31 2.72 6.31 -7.45
N PHE A 32 2.58 6.50 -6.13
CA PHE A 32 2.07 5.46 -5.24
C PHE A 32 0.62 5.10 -5.52
N LYS A 33 -0.26 6.09 -5.75
CA LYS A 33 -1.65 5.82 -6.15
C LYS A 33 -1.75 4.98 -7.43
N LYS A 34 -0.88 5.24 -8.42
CA LYS A 34 -0.79 4.42 -9.64
C LYS A 34 -0.32 3.00 -9.33
N HIS A 35 0.70 2.85 -8.48
CA HIS A 35 1.26 1.56 -8.07
C HIS A 35 0.21 0.69 -7.37
N VAL A 36 -0.51 1.23 -6.38
CA VAL A 36 -1.58 0.52 -5.67
C VAL A 36 -2.76 0.18 -6.60
N ALA A 37 -3.06 1.02 -7.59
CA ALA A 37 -4.09 0.75 -8.59
C ALA A 37 -3.65 -0.24 -9.70
N GLY A 38 -2.47 -0.86 -9.58
CA GLY A 38 -1.93 -1.80 -10.57
C GLY A 38 -1.58 -1.15 -11.92
N LYS A 39 -1.45 0.18 -11.97
CA LYS A 39 -1.09 0.93 -13.17
C LYS A 39 0.42 1.11 -13.26
N VAL A 40 0.92 1.31 -14.48
CA VAL A 40 2.34 1.62 -14.71
C VAL A 40 2.75 2.82 -13.87
N SER A 41 3.75 2.61 -13.02
CA SER A 41 4.27 3.59 -12.08
C SER A 41 5.79 3.41 -11.95
N SER A 42 6.50 4.52 -11.71
CA SER A 42 7.92 4.51 -11.33
C SER A 42 8.14 4.25 -9.83
N MET A 43 7.08 4.01 -9.07
CA MET A 43 7.15 3.69 -7.65
C MET A 43 7.59 2.24 -7.45
N THR A 44 8.65 2.05 -6.66
CA THR A 44 9.18 0.73 -6.28
C THR A 44 8.84 0.42 -4.82
N LEU A 45 8.75 -0.87 -4.47
CA LEU A 45 8.51 -1.29 -3.07
C LEU A 45 9.58 -0.75 -2.11
N HIS A 46 10.84 -0.71 -2.56
CA HIS A 46 11.93 -0.13 -1.78
C HIS A 46 11.74 1.37 -1.50
N ARG A 47 11.27 2.15 -2.49
CA ARG A 47 10.99 3.58 -2.31
C ARG A 47 9.79 3.80 -1.37
N VAL A 48 8.76 2.96 -1.45
CA VAL A 48 7.63 2.98 -0.51
C VAL A 48 8.10 2.73 0.91
N SER A 49 8.92 1.69 1.12
CA SER A 49 9.47 1.34 2.43
C SER A 49 10.26 2.48 3.07
N ILE A 50 11.15 3.14 2.33
CA ILE A 50 11.92 4.29 2.84
C ILE A 50 11.00 5.44 3.26
N LEU A 51 10.01 5.75 2.43
CA LEU A 51 9.06 6.84 2.69
C LEU A 51 8.18 6.54 3.91
N ASN A 52 7.72 5.29 4.06
CA ASN A 52 6.99 4.84 5.24
C ASN A 52 7.83 4.95 6.51
N HIS A 53 9.09 4.51 6.46
CA HIS A 53 10.00 4.57 7.61
C HIS A 53 10.20 5.98 8.16
N ILE A 54 10.17 6.99 7.29
CA ILE A 54 10.29 8.41 7.69
C ILE A 54 8.95 9.09 7.98
N GLY A 55 7.85 8.32 8.07
CA GLY A 55 6.51 8.83 8.37
C GLY A 55 5.89 9.65 7.23
N PHE A 56 6.17 9.29 5.98
CA PHE A 56 5.59 9.98 4.83
C PHE A 56 4.07 9.74 4.73
N VAL A 57 3.32 10.82 4.59
CA VAL A 57 1.86 10.76 4.49
C VAL A 57 1.43 10.72 3.02
N TRP A 58 0.91 9.57 2.58
CA TRP A 58 0.46 9.35 1.21
C TRP A 58 -0.84 10.07 0.85
N ASP A 59 -1.72 10.29 1.83
CA ASP A 59 -2.98 11.02 1.65
C ASP A 59 -2.92 12.39 2.35
N ALA A 60 -2.95 13.47 1.58
CA ALA A 60 -2.90 14.83 2.13
C ALA A 60 -4.10 15.18 3.03
N SER A 61 -5.18 14.40 2.97
CA SER A 61 -6.37 14.56 3.81
C SER A 61 -6.23 13.95 5.21
N ASP A 62 -5.21 13.12 5.45
CA ASP A 62 -4.83 12.72 6.81
C ASP A 62 -4.23 13.93 7.54
N LYS A 63 -5.11 14.67 8.24
CA LYS A 63 -4.80 15.92 8.96
C LYS A 63 -3.90 15.71 10.17
N ILE A 64 -3.76 14.48 10.62
CA ILE A 64 -2.81 14.06 11.63
C ILE A 64 -2.07 12.92 10.94
N GLY A 65 -0.74 12.89 10.99
CA GLY A 65 0.06 11.77 10.46
C GLY A 65 -0.17 10.44 11.16
N VAL A 66 -1.37 10.21 11.73
CA VAL A 66 -1.91 8.91 12.06
C VAL A 66 -2.00 8.19 10.72
N GLN A 67 -0.93 7.47 10.41
CA GLN A 67 -0.93 6.46 9.37
C GLN A 67 -2.26 5.71 9.44
N ARG A 68 -2.92 5.51 8.31
CA ARG A 68 -3.96 4.47 8.19
C ARG A 68 -3.31 3.12 8.46
N ASN A 69 -3.06 2.85 9.73
CA ASN A 69 -2.47 1.68 10.35
C ASN A 69 -1.72 0.75 9.37
N ASP A 70 -0.59 1.24 8.82
CA ASP A 70 0.28 0.43 7.96
C ASP A 70 0.82 -0.78 8.73
N GLU A 71 0.90 -0.73 10.06
CA GLU A 71 1.27 -1.87 10.90
C GLU A 71 0.32 -3.05 10.72
N GLY A 72 -0.99 -2.79 10.62
CA GLY A 72 -1.99 -3.83 10.38
C GLY A 72 -1.79 -4.47 9.00
N TRP A 73 -1.53 -3.67 7.97
CA TRP A 73 -1.29 -4.18 6.63
C TRP A 73 0.05 -4.94 6.53
N MET A 74 1.13 -4.39 7.10
CA MET A 74 2.46 -4.98 7.13
C MET A 74 2.47 -6.30 7.89
N ARG A 75 1.80 -6.37 9.05
CA ARG A 75 1.63 -7.62 9.78
C ARG A 75 0.94 -8.70 8.93
N MET A 76 -0.17 -8.36 8.26
CA MET A 76 -0.85 -9.33 7.40
C MET A 76 0.00 -9.76 6.20
N PHE A 77 0.85 -8.85 5.69
CA PHE A 77 1.80 -9.15 4.63
C PHE A 77 2.94 -10.07 5.11
N GLU A 78 3.49 -9.85 6.30
CA GLU A 78 4.47 -10.74 6.94
C GLU A 78 3.87 -12.14 7.15
N GLU A 79 2.65 -12.23 7.67
CA GLU A 79 1.95 -13.51 7.85
C GLU A 79 1.68 -14.21 6.51
N LEU A 80 1.43 -13.47 5.41
CA LEU A 80 1.32 -14.04 4.06
C LEU A 80 2.67 -14.58 3.54
N MET A 81 3.77 -13.89 3.85
CA MET A 81 5.11 -14.35 3.48
C MET A 81 5.47 -15.64 4.22
N GLU A 82 5.20 -15.73 5.51
CA GLU A 82 5.36 -16.96 6.28
C GLU A 82 4.47 -18.10 5.76
N TYR A 83 3.24 -17.80 5.34
CA TYR A 83 2.37 -18.79 4.70
C TYR A 83 3.02 -19.32 3.42
N LYS A 84 3.56 -18.42 2.58
CA LYS A 84 4.24 -18.77 1.34
C LYS A 84 5.50 -19.60 1.56
N GLU A 85 6.29 -19.29 2.57
CA GLU A 85 7.45 -20.11 2.93
C GLU A 85 7.04 -21.53 3.34
N ARG A 86 5.94 -21.67 4.07
CA ARG A 86 5.43 -22.98 4.53
C ARG A 86 4.74 -23.80 3.44
N HIS A 87 4.01 -23.17 2.52
CA HIS A 87 3.13 -23.86 1.57
C HIS A 87 3.62 -23.75 0.10
N GLY A 88 4.60 -22.89 -0.18
CA GLY A 88 5.15 -22.66 -1.52
C GLY A 88 4.36 -21.65 -2.37
N ASP A 89 3.19 -21.20 -1.92
CA ASP A 89 2.31 -20.29 -2.65
C ASP A 89 1.59 -19.27 -1.75
N CYS A 90 0.89 -18.30 -2.36
CA CYS A 90 0.06 -17.32 -1.66
C CYS A 90 -1.44 -17.66 -1.73
N LEU A 91 -1.80 -18.93 -2.00
CA LEU A 91 -3.17 -19.40 -2.19
C LEU A 91 -3.88 -19.65 -0.85
N VAL A 92 -3.82 -18.67 0.06
CA VAL A 92 -4.47 -18.75 1.37
C VAL A 92 -5.99 -18.95 1.21
N PRO A 93 -6.58 -20.01 1.81
CA PRO A 93 -8.03 -20.20 1.84
C PRO A 93 -8.73 -19.06 2.60
N ASN A 94 -9.94 -18.67 2.18
CA ASN A 94 -10.70 -17.61 2.85
C ASN A 94 -10.95 -17.94 4.34
N MET A 95 -11.26 -19.21 4.63
CA MET A 95 -11.44 -19.75 5.98
C MET A 95 -10.19 -20.52 6.41
N TYR A 96 -9.01 -19.91 6.29
CA TYR A 96 -7.76 -20.58 6.68
C TYR A 96 -7.75 -20.84 8.19
N GLU A 97 -7.80 -22.11 8.60
CA GLU A 97 -7.91 -22.50 10.02
C GLU A 97 -6.72 -22.03 10.87
N GLY A 98 -5.52 -21.99 10.27
CA GLY A 98 -4.32 -21.50 10.97
C GLY A 98 -4.34 -20.01 11.25
N ASN A 99 -5.05 -19.23 10.43
CA ASN A 99 -5.26 -17.80 10.63
C ASN A 99 -6.44 -17.30 9.77
N PRO A 100 -7.67 -17.28 10.32
CA PRO A 100 -8.86 -16.86 9.56
C PRO A 100 -8.81 -15.40 9.13
N VAL A 101 -8.10 -14.55 9.90
CA VAL A 101 -7.92 -13.13 9.58
C VAL A 101 -7.08 -12.96 8.32
N LEU A 102 -6.02 -13.78 8.17
CA LEU A 102 -5.20 -13.83 6.96
C LEU A 102 -5.99 -14.28 5.74
N GLY A 103 -6.82 -15.31 5.88
CA GLY A 103 -7.70 -15.78 4.80
C GLY A 103 -8.66 -14.70 4.31
N MET A 104 -9.31 -13.98 5.23
CA MET A 104 -10.21 -12.88 4.92
C MET A 104 -9.48 -11.67 4.30
N TRP A 105 -8.30 -11.34 4.83
CA TRP A 105 -7.47 -10.24 4.33
C TRP A 105 -6.99 -10.52 2.91
N VAL A 106 -6.45 -11.71 2.62
CA VAL A 106 -6.03 -12.13 1.27
C VAL A 106 -7.23 -12.14 0.32
N SER A 107 -8.41 -12.58 0.78
CA SER A 107 -9.63 -12.53 -0.04
C SER A 107 -10.00 -11.10 -0.43
N THR A 108 -9.91 -10.16 0.51
CA THR A 108 -10.13 -8.73 0.27
C THR A 108 -9.10 -8.19 -0.72
N GLN A 109 -7.81 -8.48 -0.55
CA GLN A 109 -6.76 -8.04 -1.48
C GLN A 109 -6.98 -8.57 -2.90
N ARG A 110 -7.46 -9.82 -3.04
CA ARG A 110 -7.83 -10.38 -4.36
C ARG A 110 -9.01 -9.64 -4.98
N LYS A 111 -10.07 -9.37 -4.21
CA LYS A 111 -11.24 -8.61 -4.69
C LYS A 111 -10.84 -7.21 -5.15
N ASP A 112 -10.00 -6.52 -4.39
CA ASP A 112 -9.51 -5.19 -4.73
C ASP A 112 -8.63 -5.21 -6.00
N TYR A 113 -7.77 -6.22 -6.13
CA TYR A 113 -6.95 -6.42 -7.34
C TYR A 113 -7.79 -6.75 -8.59
N HIS A 114 -8.87 -7.52 -8.42
CA HIS A 114 -9.81 -7.80 -9.51
C HIS A 114 -10.63 -6.56 -9.88
N GLY A 115 -11.19 -5.83 -8.89
CA GLY A 115 -11.97 -4.62 -9.12
C GLY A 115 -11.17 -3.45 -9.71
N THR A 116 -9.84 -3.45 -9.54
CA THR A 116 -8.94 -2.48 -10.17
C THR A 116 -8.51 -2.86 -11.59
N ARG A 117 -8.52 -4.14 -11.97
CA ARG A 117 -8.22 -4.64 -13.32
C ARG A 117 -9.43 -4.77 -14.24
N THR A 118 -10.61 -4.99 -13.70
CA THR A 118 -11.86 -5.02 -14.46
C THR A 118 -12.75 -3.90 -13.95
N GLY A 119 -12.86 -2.82 -14.72
CA GLY A 119 -13.91 -1.82 -14.47
C GLY A 119 -15.27 -2.50 -14.63
N ILE A 120 -15.75 -3.11 -13.55
CA ILE A 120 -16.98 -3.90 -13.40
C ILE A 120 -17.13 -5.01 -14.45
N THR A 121 -16.75 -6.24 -14.11
CA THR A 121 -17.38 -7.42 -14.74
C THR A 121 -17.44 -8.62 -13.80
N THR A 122 -18.67 -8.86 -13.35
CA THR A 122 -19.23 -10.14 -12.93
C THR A 122 -18.89 -11.25 -13.93
N ARG A 123 -18.81 -12.49 -13.40
CA ARG A 123 -18.74 -13.80 -14.06
C ARG A 123 -17.36 -14.29 -14.53
N MET A 124 -16.87 -15.24 -13.73
CA MET A 124 -16.05 -16.38 -14.12
C MET A 124 -16.43 -16.96 -15.48
N THR A 125 -15.41 -17.34 -16.27
CA THR A 125 -15.19 -18.68 -16.87
C THR A 125 -13.73 -18.70 -17.35
N GLU A 126 -12.91 -19.62 -16.80
CA GLU A 126 -12.25 -20.76 -17.50
C GLU A 126 -11.13 -20.30 -18.45
N GLU A 127 -9.90 -20.80 -18.44
CA GLU A 127 -9.48 -22.20 -18.48
C GLU A 127 -8.04 -22.37 -17.90
N ARG A 128 -7.84 -23.55 -17.30
CA ARG A 128 -6.63 -24.36 -17.05
C ARG A 128 -5.25 -23.71 -16.95
#